data_AF-A0A3D0VL47-F1
#
_entry.id   AF-A0A3D0VL47-F1
#
_cell.length_a   1.000
_cell.length_b   1.000
_cell.length_c   1.000
_cell.angle_alpha   90.00
_cell.angle_beta   90.00
_cell.angle_gamma   90.00
#
_symmetry.space_group_name_H-M   'P 1'
#
loop_
_entity.id
_entity.type
_entity.pdbx_description
1 polymer ?
#
loop_
_entity_poly.entity_id
_entity_poly.type
_entity_poly.pdbx_seq_one_letter_code
_entity_poly.pdbx_strand_id
1 'polypeptide(L)'
;MLATTVWRRQSASSILWILCERRPGMEKWKIIILLLPVSLASCFHDLDETGAFHSKYNANERFEMSQEWSSTHPFQIILIPDSDYSVLFCSDTHIGTYEEFNLVLNAAKSPSAAALVVAGDITRGHPESYDTLETLMNTADSVNWFFTPGNHDLYFGGWDEYFPRFGASSYYFVVSTPAGNDVFIILDSGSGTLGSLQLDWLTEVLESFHSSARHITIATHLNVFKDGFGTTSGLPIEEVNVLLDLCARYEVDYVIGGHDHDRNESELGPTNYIIMDQCHDDEDGSSYLEINYGSESINHDFHSLE
;
A
#
# COMPACT_ATOMS: atom_id res chain seq x y z
N MET A 1 -19.23 0.75 -57.62
CA MET A 1 -20.36 0.70 -56.66
C MET A 1 -20.01 -0.31 -55.60
N LEU A 2 -19.43 0.16 -54.50
CA LEU A 2 -19.08 -0.63 -53.32
C LEU A 2 -20.31 -0.70 -52.42
N ALA A 3 -20.76 -1.91 -52.08
CA ALA A 3 -21.78 -2.14 -51.07
C ALA A 3 -21.10 -2.37 -49.72
N THR A 4 -21.50 -1.55 -48.76
CA THR A 4 -21.09 -1.51 -47.35
C THR A 4 -21.61 -2.72 -46.57
N THR A 5 -20.72 -3.44 -45.88
CA THR A 5 -21.09 -4.50 -44.91
C THR A 5 -21.13 -3.91 -43.51
N VAL A 6 -22.33 -3.81 -42.94
CA VAL A 6 -22.56 -3.42 -41.53
C VAL A 6 -22.31 -4.64 -40.64
N TRP A 7 -21.26 -4.61 -39.82
CA TRP A 7 -21.06 -5.55 -38.73
C TRP A 7 -21.95 -5.13 -37.54
N ARG A 8 -23.04 -5.86 -37.29
CA ARG A 8 -23.80 -5.76 -36.04
C ARG A 8 -23.11 -6.65 -34.98
N ARG A 9 -22.74 -6.05 -33.84
CA ARG A 9 -22.41 -6.78 -32.60
C ARG A 9 -23.58 -7.70 -32.26
N GLN A 10 -23.36 -9.01 -32.25
CA GLN A 10 -24.27 -9.97 -31.66
C GLN A 10 -24.03 -10.00 -30.15
N SER A 11 -25.06 -9.72 -29.37
CA SER A 11 -25.06 -9.89 -27.91
C SER A 11 -24.97 -11.37 -27.55
N ALA A 12 -24.46 -11.69 -26.36
CA ALA A 12 -24.31 -13.05 -25.82
C ALA A 12 -25.61 -13.90 -25.91
N SER A 13 -26.78 -13.26 -25.91
CA SER A 13 -28.09 -13.89 -26.15
C SER A 13 -28.23 -14.56 -27.53
N SER A 14 -27.50 -14.09 -28.54
CA SER A 14 -27.54 -14.62 -29.92
C SER A 14 -26.75 -15.94 -30.05
N ILE A 15 -25.65 -16.07 -29.30
CA ILE A 15 -24.80 -17.27 -29.27
C ILE A 15 -25.51 -18.39 -28.49
N LEU A 16 -26.24 -18.04 -27.43
CA LEU A 16 -27.06 -18.97 -26.64
C LEU A 16 -28.14 -19.66 -27.48
N TRP A 17 -28.68 -18.95 -28.48
CA TRP A 17 -29.73 -19.47 -29.36
C TRP A 17 -29.20 -20.51 -30.35
N ILE A 18 -27.98 -20.31 -30.88
CA ILE A 18 -27.36 -21.21 -31.87
C ILE A 18 -26.93 -22.55 -31.24
N LEU A 19 -26.54 -22.57 -29.96
CA LEU A 19 -26.14 -23.80 -29.26
C LEU A 19 -27.33 -24.67 -28.83
N CYS A 20 -28.52 -24.08 -28.60
CA CYS A 20 -29.70 -24.82 -28.15
C CYS A 20 -30.43 -25.58 -29.27
N GLU A 21 -30.27 -25.23 -30.55
CA GLU A 21 -31.09 -25.79 -31.63
C GLU A 21 -30.50 -26.99 -32.37
N ARG A 22 -29.25 -27.41 -32.10
CA ARG A 22 -28.58 -28.42 -32.96
C ARG A 22 -28.16 -29.75 -32.33
N ARG A 23 -28.50 -30.04 -31.07
CA ARG A 23 -28.32 -31.39 -30.51
C ARG A 23 -29.46 -31.80 -29.57
N PRO A 24 -30.38 -32.68 -29.99
CA PRO A 24 -31.32 -33.30 -29.06
C PRO A 24 -30.54 -34.25 -28.15
N GLY A 25 -30.43 -33.92 -26.86
CA GLY A 25 -29.83 -34.80 -25.84
C GLY A 25 -28.91 -34.14 -24.81
N MET A 26 -28.63 -32.84 -24.91
CA MET A 26 -27.94 -32.12 -23.84
C MET A 26 -28.95 -31.50 -22.88
N GLU A 27 -29.11 -32.12 -21.71
CA GLU A 27 -29.97 -31.60 -20.65
C GLU A 27 -29.49 -30.22 -20.17
N LYS A 28 -30.42 -29.29 -19.94
CA LYS A 28 -30.16 -27.88 -19.61
C LYS A 28 -29.18 -27.68 -18.44
N TRP A 29 -29.13 -28.62 -17.49
CA TRP A 29 -28.17 -28.60 -16.37
C TRP A 29 -26.71 -28.79 -16.81
N LYS A 30 -26.44 -29.50 -17.91
CA LYS A 30 -25.07 -29.69 -18.43
C LYS A 30 -24.49 -28.40 -19.01
N ILE A 31 -25.33 -27.51 -19.53
CA ILE A 31 -24.92 -26.17 -20.02
C ILE A 31 -24.66 -25.25 -18.82
N ILE A 32 -25.48 -25.34 -17.76
CA ILE A 32 -25.27 -24.60 -16.51
C ILE A 32 -23.96 -25.03 -15.82
N ILE A 33 -23.65 -26.34 -15.79
CA ILE A 33 -22.39 -26.87 -15.25
C ILE A 33 -21.17 -26.47 -16.10
N LEU A 34 -21.34 -26.23 -17.40
CA LEU A 34 -20.26 -25.76 -18.28
C LEU A 34 -20.01 -24.24 -18.18
N LEU A 35 -21.02 -23.47 -17.77
CA LEU A 35 -20.90 -22.02 -17.60
C LEU A 35 -20.51 -21.61 -16.17
N LEU A 36 -20.84 -22.43 -15.16
CA LEU A 36 -20.45 -22.20 -13.76
C LEU A 36 -18.92 -21.97 -13.58
N PRO A 37 -18.03 -22.78 -14.19
CA PRO A 37 -16.59 -22.61 -14.05
C PRO A 37 -16.09 -21.32 -14.71
N VAL A 38 -16.74 -20.86 -15.78
CA VAL A 38 -16.36 -19.65 -16.51
C VAL A 38 -16.79 -18.38 -15.77
N SER A 39 -17.96 -18.41 -15.11
CA SER A 39 -18.40 -17.32 -14.22
C SER A 39 -17.68 -17.31 -12.88
N LEU A 40 -17.18 -18.46 -12.42
CA LEU A 40 -16.38 -18.57 -11.21
C LEU A 40 -14.94 -18.07 -11.46
N ALA A 41 -14.33 -18.40 -12.60
CA ALA A 41 -12.97 -17.95 -12.93
C ALA A 41 -12.82 -16.42 -12.98
N SER A 42 -13.87 -15.66 -13.32
CA SER A 42 -13.84 -14.19 -13.29
C SER A 42 -13.99 -13.59 -11.89
N CYS A 43 -14.52 -14.34 -10.92
CA CYS A 43 -14.67 -13.90 -9.53
C CYS A 43 -13.54 -14.41 -8.62
N PHE A 44 -12.72 -15.35 -9.09
CA PHE A 44 -11.59 -15.92 -8.34
C PHE A 44 -10.24 -15.30 -8.69
N HIS A 45 -10.19 -14.29 -9.57
CA HIS A 45 -8.92 -13.70 -10.00
C HIS A 45 -8.16 -13.02 -8.85
N ASP A 46 -8.88 -12.50 -7.85
CA ASP A 46 -8.31 -11.75 -6.73
C ASP A 46 -8.35 -12.55 -5.41
N LEU A 47 -8.68 -13.85 -5.47
CA LEU A 47 -8.71 -14.73 -4.29
C LEU A 47 -7.47 -15.62 -4.24
N ASP A 48 -6.43 -15.17 -3.54
CA ASP A 48 -5.28 -15.99 -3.17
C ASP A 48 -5.41 -16.55 -1.76
N GLU A 49 -6.19 -17.62 -1.59
CA GLU A 49 -6.30 -18.30 -0.28
C GLU A 49 -4.94 -18.80 0.22
N THR A 50 -3.99 -19.09 -0.68
CA THR A 50 -2.66 -19.57 -0.29
C THR A 50 -1.72 -18.46 0.13
N GLY A 51 -1.64 -17.36 -0.62
CA GLY A 51 -0.83 -16.18 -0.27
C GLY A 51 -1.39 -15.40 0.90
N ALA A 52 -2.70 -15.49 1.17
CA ALA A 52 -3.31 -14.97 2.40
C ALA A 52 -2.76 -15.63 3.67
N PHE A 53 -2.24 -16.86 3.59
CA PHE A 53 -1.68 -17.58 4.75
C PHE A 53 -0.20 -17.96 4.60
N HIS A 54 0.37 -17.88 3.39
CA HIS A 54 1.72 -18.36 3.11
C HIS A 54 2.35 -17.64 1.91
N SER A 55 3.22 -16.66 2.18
CA SER A 55 4.16 -16.13 1.20
C SER A 55 5.42 -17.00 1.15
N LYS A 56 6.08 -17.06 -0.02
CA LYS A 56 7.36 -17.77 -0.22
C LYS A 56 8.46 -17.28 0.73
N TYR A 57 8.43 -16.00 1.08
CA TYR A 57 9.34 -15.34 2.01
C TYR A 57 8.56 -14.80 3.19
N ASN A 58 8.95 -15.15 4.41
CA ASN A 58 8.36 -14.58 5.62
C ASN A 58 8.90 -13.16 5.91
N ALA A 59 8.30 -12.46 6.88
CA ALA A 59 8.68 -11.08 7.23
C ALA A 59 10.18 -10.92 7.57
N ASN A 60 10.78 -11.85 8.32
CA ASN A 60 12.20 -11.81 8.65
C ASN A 60 13.09 -12.01 7.43
N GLU A 61 12.72 -12.91 6.50
CA GLU A 61 13.48 -13.11 5.26
C GLU A 61 13.43 -11.86 4.37
N ARG A 62 12.26 -11.22 4.23
CA ARG A 62 12.11 -9.97 3.48
C ARG A 62 12.86 -8.81 4.14
N PHE A 63 12.89 -8.78 5.47
CA PHE A 63 13.69 -7.82 6.23
C PHE A 63 15.19 -8.00 5.94
N GLU A 64 15.71 -9.23 6.00
CA GLU A 64 17.12 -9.50 5.67
C GLU A 64 17.47 -9.08 4.24
N MET A 65 16.59 -9.38 3.27
CA MET A 65 16.74 -8.92 1.88
C MET A 65 16.75 -7.39 1.78
N SER A 66 15.89 -6.71 2.55
CA SER A 66 15.83 -5.25 2.61
C SER A 66 17.12 -4.65 3.16
N GLN A 67 17.72 -5.25 4.19
CA GLN A 67 18.98 -4.80 4.75
C GLN A 67 20.17 -5.06 3.81
N GLU A 68 20.19 -6.21 3.12
CA GLU A 68 21.17 -6.48 2.07
C GLU A 68 21.09 -5.44 0.96
N TRP A 69 19.87 -5.14 0.48
CA TRP A 69 19.66 -4.09 -0.52
C TRP A 69 20.13 -2.73 -0.03
N SER A 70 19.74 -2.34 1.18
CA SER A 70 20.08 -1.04 1.80
C SER A 70 21.59 -0.87 2.06
N SER A 71 22.34 -1.98 2.19
CA SER A 71 23.81 -1.92 2.32
C SER A 71 24.52 -1.34 1.09
N THR A 72 23.86 -1.38 -0.08
CA THR A 72 24.35 -0.81 -1.35
C THR A 72 23.50 0.38 -1.83
N HIS A 73 22.36 0.62 -1.19
CA HIS A 73 21.44 1.71 -1.48
C HIS A 73 21.17 2.48 -0.18
N PRO A 74 22.04 3.44 0.17
CA PRO A 74 21.92 4.15 1.45
C PRO A 74 20.59 4.90 1.55
N PHE A 75 20.12 5.09 2.79
CA PHE A 75 18.92 5.87 3.05
C PHE A 75 18.97 7.25 2.41
N GLN A 76 17.81 7.74 2.00
CA GLN A 76 17.70 9.04 1.34
C GLN A 76 17.68 10.17 2.37
N ILE A 77 18.37 11.26 2.05
CA ILE A 77 18.27 12.53 2.76
C ILE A 77 17.68 13.56 1.80
N ILE A 78 16.44 13.97 2.07
CA ILE A 78 15.73 14.99 1.28
C ILE A 78 16.04 16.35 1.90
N LEU A 79 16.65 17.24 1.13
CA LEU A 79 17.01 18.58 1.58
C LEU A 79 15.90 19.56 1.23
N ILE A 80 15.23 20.11 2.24
CA ILE A 80 14.22 21.16 2.07
C ILE A 80 14.81 22.48 2.56
N PRO A 81 14.85 23.52 1.72
CA PRO A 81 15.44 24.81 2.10
C PRO A 81 14.56 25.60 3.08
N ASP A 82 13.25 25.33 3.08
CA ASP A 82 12.29 25.91 4.00
C ASP A 82 12.21 25.09 5.29
N SER A 83 11.84 25.74 6.40
CA SER A 83 11.65 25.05 7.70
C SER A 83 10.37 24.23 7.76
N ASP A 84 9.43 24.51 6.86
CA ASP A 84 8.11 23.93 6.80
C ASP A 84 7.96 23.18 5.47
N TYR A 85 7.39 21.97 5.54
CA TYR A 85 7.13 21.12 4.38
C TYR A 85 5.98 20.16 4.69
N SER A 86 5.52 19.43 3.67
CA SER A 86 4.56 18.36 3.85
C SER A 86 5.05 17.02 3.34
N VAL A 87 4.49 15.95 3.90
CA VAL A 87 4.60 14.59 3.36
C VAL A 87 3.19 14.07 3.15
N LEU A 88 2.97 13.51 1.97
CA LEU A 88 1.71 12.90 1.60
C LEU A 88 1.77 11.41 1.88
N PHE A 89 0.66 10.84 2.33
CA PHE A 89 0.49 9.42 2.58
C PHE A 89 -0.80 8.94 1.92
N CYS A 90 -0.76 7.79 1.28
CA CYS A 90 -1.94 7.06 0.84
C CYS A 90 -1.70 5.55 0.96
N SER A 91 -2.74 4.75 0.80
CA SER A 91 -2.66 3.28 0.87
C SER A 91 -3.77 2.66 0.02
N ASP A 92 -3.70 1.34 -0.17
CA ASP A 92 -4.79 0.53 -0.71
C ASP A 92 -5.20 1.00 -2.12
N THR A 93 -4.20 1.29 -2.96
CA THR A 93 -4.46 1.75 -4.34
C THR A 93 -4.93 0.65 -5.26
N HIS A 94 -4.60 -0.61 -4.93
CA HIS A 94 -5.00 -1.83 -5.66
C HIS A 94 -4.90 -1.70 -7.18
N ILE A 95 -3.79 -1.15 -7.67
CA ILE A 95 -3.64 -0.66 -9.05
C ILE A 95 -4.16 -1.68 -10.07
N GLY A 96 -5.19 -1.24 -10.79
CA GLY A 96 -5.72 -1.82 -12.02
C GLY A 96 -5.90 -0.71 -13.05
N THR A 97 -6.63 0.33 -12.66
CA THR A 97 -6.48 1.71 -13.16
C THR A 97 -5.76 2.56 -12.11
N TYR A 98 -5.58 3.87 -12.35
CA TYR A 98 -4.77 4.74 -11.49
C TYR A 98 -5.22 6.22 -11.57
N GLU A 99 -6.54 6.45 -11.72
CA GLU A 99 -7.09 7.81 -11.81
C GLU A 99 -6.95 8.57 -10.48
N GLU A 100 -7.37 7.95 -9.37
CA GLU A 100 -7.25 8.44 -7.99
C GLU A 100 -5.77 8.62 -7.61
N PHE A 101 -4.96 7.58 -7.82
CA PHE A 101 -3.54 7.63 -7.47
C PHE A 101 -2.77 8.69 -8.29
N ASN A 102 -3.18 8.97 -9.54
CA ASN A 102 -2.62 10.09 -10.30
C ASN A 102 -2.90 11.45 -9.65
N LEU A 103 -4.05 11.64 -8.99
CA LEU A 103 -4.35 12.89 -8.29
C LEU A 103 -3.37 13.08 -7.13
N VAL A 104 -3.11 12.03 -6.35
CA VAL A 104 -2.12 12.04 -5.27
C VAL A 104 -0.71 12.29 -5.80
N LEU A 105 -0.30 11.60 -6.87
CA LEU A 105 0.99 11.83 -7.53
C LEU A 105 1.13 13.27 -8.06
N ASN A 106 0.04 13.90 -8.51
CA ASN A 106 0.05 15.29 -8.94
C ASN A 106 0.13 16.26 -7.76
N ALA A 107 -0.53 15.97 -6.64
CA ALA A 107 -0.40 16.74 -5.40
C ALA A 107 1.04 16.68 -4.87
N ALA A 108 1.67 15.51 -4.91
CA ALA A 108 3.05 15.29 -4.48
C ALA A 108 4.11 16.02 -5.33
N LYS A 109 3.74 16.61 -6.48
CA LYS A 109 4.62 17.49 -7.27
C LYS A 109 4.69 18.92 -6.71
N SER A 110 3.92 19.24 -5.67
CA SER A 110 4.01 20.54 -5.00
C SER A 110 5.45 20.80 -4.52
N PRO A 111 6.01 22.02 -4.68
CA PRO A 111 7.32 22.35 -4.15
C PRO A 111 7.44 22.22 -2.62
N SER A 112 6.32 22.27 -1.90
CA SER A 112 6.27 22.05 -0.44
C SER A 112 6.18 20.58 -0.04
N ALA A 113 5.84 19.68 -0.96
CA ALA A 113 5.76 18.25 -0.70
C ALA A 113 7.15 17.63 -0.80
N ALA A 114 7.70 17.19 0.33
CA ALA A 114 9.02 16.56 0.37
C ALA A 114 8.98 15.14 -0.19
N ALA A 115 7.90 14.40 0.09
CA ALA A 115 7.75 13.01 -0.30
C ALA A 115 6.27 12.56 -0.38
N LEU A 116 6.06 11.43 -1.07
CA LEU A 116 4.85 10.60 -1.03
C LEU A 116 5.21 9.22 -0.45
N VAL A 117 4.48 8.78 0.56
CA VAL A 117 4.60 7.42 1.11
C VAL A 117 3.34 6.64 0.78
N VAL A 118 3.49 5.44 0.20
CA VAL A 118 2.37 4.53 -0.07
C VAL A 118 2.45 3.33 0.85
N ALA A 119 1.49 3.23 1.76
CA ALA A 119 1.49 2.34 2.91
C ALA A 119 0.85 0.97 2.63
N GLY A 120 1.24 0.33 1.53
CA GLY A 120 0.80 -1.02 1.19
C GLY A 120 -0.48 -1.10 0.36
N ASP A 121 -0.78 -2.33 -0.02
CA ASP A 121 -1.82 -2.73 -0.98
C ASP A 121 -1.80 -1.85 -2.24
N ILE A 122 -0.58 -1.65 -2.75
CA ILE A 122 -0.33 -0.79 -3.90
C ILE A 122 -0.87 -1.47 -5.17
N THR A 123 -0.65 -2.77 -5.25
CA THR A 123 -1.04 -3.67 -6.34
C THR A 123 -2.01 -4.74 -5.84
N ARG A 124 -2.39 -5.66 -6.74
CA ARG A 124 -3.14 -6.88 -6.41
C ARG A 124 -2.26 -8.14 -6.39
N GLY A 125 -0.94 -7.99 -6.40
CA GLY A 125 0.02 -9.10 -6.35
C GLY A 125 0.34 -9.76 -7.69
N HIS A 126 -0.48 -9.51 -8.72
CA HIS A 126 -0.25 -10.04 -10.07
C HIS A 126 0.80 -9.24 -10.85
N PRO A 127 1.62 -9.91 -11.70
CA PRO A 127 2.65 -9.25 -12.52
C PRO A 127 2.13 -8.07 -13.35
N GLU A 128 0.89 -8.15 -13.88
CA GLU A 128 0.33 -7.07 -14.70
C GLU A 128 0.07 -5.77 -13.90
N SER A 129 -0.32 -5.89 -12.63
CA SER A 129 -0.46 -4.72 -11.75
C SER A 129 0.89 -4.09 -11.44
N TYR A 130 1.93 -4.92 -11.26
CA TYR A 130 3.31 -4.44 -11.09
C TYR A 130 3.87 -3.75 -12.34
N ASP A 131 3.61 -4.28 -13.54
CA ASP A 131 3.97 -3.63 -14.80
C ASP A 131 3.28 -2.28 -14.97
N THR A 132 2.01 -2.18 -14.56
CA THR A 132 1.24 -0.94 -14.59
C THR A 132 1.81 0.08 -13.61
N LEU A 133 2.06 -0.33 -12.36
CA LEU A 133 2.67 0.51 -11.34
C LEU A 133 4.07 1.00 -11.77
N GLU A 134 4.94 0.12 -12.24
CA GLU A 134 6.28 0.51 -12.71
C GLU A 134 6.21 1.51 -13.87
N THR A 135 5.30 1.28 -14.84
CA THR A 135 5.08 2.22 -15.94
C THR A 135 4.65 3.59 -15.43
N LEU A 136 3.73 3.63 -14.45
CA LEU A 136 3.28 4.87 -13.84
C LEU A 136 4.42 5.58 -13.09
N MET A 137 5.15 4.88 -12.24
CA MET A 137 6.20 5.46 -11.41
C MET A 137 7.41 5.94 -12.23
N ASN A 138 7.68 5.34 -13.38
CA ASN A 138 8.65 5.84 -14.37
C ASN A 138 8.27 7.20 -14.98
N THR A 139 7.05 7.71 -14.73
CA THR A 139 6.64 9.07 -15.13
C THR A 139 6.65 10.06 -13.97
N ALA A 140 6.96 9.59 -12.76
CA ALA A 140 6.91 10.37 -11.50
C ALA A 140 8.30 10.88 -11.06
N ASP A 141 9.24 11.07 -11.99
CA ASP A 141 10.65 11.45 -11.73
C ASP A 141 10.86 12.68 -10.82
N SER A 142 9.86 13.55 -10.69
CA SER A 142 9.92 14.75 -9.84
C SER A 142 9.42 14.55 -8.42
N VAL A 143 8.99 13.34 -8.04
CA VAL A 143 8.41 13.03 -6.73
C VAL A 143 9.36 12.07 -6.01
N ASN A 144 9.75 12.40 -4.78
CA ASN A 144 10.37 11.41 -3.90
C ASN A 144 9.26 10.51 -3.38
N TRP A 145 9.29 9.22 -3.71
CA TRP A 145 8.27 8.28 -3.30
C TRP A 145 8.89 7.11 -2.52
N PHE A 146 8.11 6.57 -1.59
CA PHE A 146 8.52 5.48 -0.70
C PHE A 146 7.38 4.49 -0.55
N PHE A 147 7.67 3.21 -0.75
CA PHE A 147 6.70 2.12 -0.68
C PHE A 147 7.01 1.16 0.46
N THR A 148 5.95 0.57 1.01
CA THR A 148 5.98 -0.70 1.75
C THR A 148 4.88 -1.59 1.18
N PRO A 149 5.07 -2.92 1.09
CA PRO A 149 4.03 -3.81 0.59
C PRO A 149 2.94 -4.04 1.65
N GLY A 150 1.70 -4.15 1.19
CA GLY A 150 0.60 -4.72 1.97
C GLY A 150 0.40 -6.20 1.68
N ASN A 151 -0.67 -6.81 2.20
CA ASN A 151 -0.92 -8.23 1.95
C ASN A 151 -1.25 -8.51 0.48
N HIS A 152 -2.03 -7.65 -0.18
CA HIS A 152 -2.37 -7.83 -1.59
C HIS A 152 -1.15 -7.70 -2.50
N ASP A 153 -0.12 -6.95 -2.12
CA ASP A 153 1.15 -6.90 -2.85
C ASP A 153 1.90 -8.24 -2.79
N LEU A 154 1.76 -8.99 -1.69
CA LEU A 154 2.46 -10.27 -1.47
C LEU A 154 1.70 -11.47 -2.04
N TYR A 155 0.41 -11.32 -2.34
CA TYR A 155 -0.40 -12.36 -2.97
C TYR A 155 0.18 -12.78 -4.33
N PHE A 156 -0.14 -14.02 -4.73
CA PHE A 156 0.28 -14.65 -5.98
C PHE A 156 1.81 -14.71 -6.15
N GLY A 157 2.55 -14.66 -5.05
CA GLY A 157 4.02 -14.60 -5.07
C GLY A 157 4.57 -13.21 -5.41
N GLY A 158 3.76 -12.16 -5.23
CA GLY A 158 4.07 -10.79 -5.66
C GLY A 158 5.34 -10.18 -5.04
N TRP A 159 5.90 -10.76 -3.98
CA TRP A 159 7.25 -10.37 -3.53
C TRP A 159 8.33 -10.56 -4.61
N ASP A 160 8.23 -11.63 -5.41
CA ASP A 160 9.14 -11.89 -6.53
C ASP A 160 9.01 -10.81 -7.64
N GLU A 161 7.92 -10.02 -7.64
CA GLU A 161 7.71 -8.86 -8.51
C GLU A 161 8.09 -7.53 -7.83
N TYR A 162 7.69 -7.34 -6.56
CA TYR A 162 7.95 -6.13 -5.78
C TYR A 162 9.45 -5.86 -5.61
N PHE A 163 10.18 -6.84 -5.06
CA PHE A 163 11.55 -6.62 -4.59
C PHE A 163 12.52 -6.26 -5.73
N PRO A 164 12.50 -6.92 -6.90
CA PRO A 164 13.38 -6.55 -8.01
C PRO A 164 13.09 -5.17 -8.61
N ARG A 165 11.86 -4.65 -8.46
CA ARG A 165 11.41 -3.37 -9.04
C ARG A 165 11.61 -2.20 -8.09
N PHE A 166 11.26 -2.37 -6.82
CA PHE A 166 11.19 -1.29 -5.84
C PHE A 166 12.20 -1.43 -4.70
N GLY A 167 12.86 -2.57 -4.56
CA GLY A 167 13.91 -2.79 -3.56
C GLY A 167 13.36 -3.11 -2.18
N ALA A 168 13.96 -2.50 -1.16
CA ALA A 168 13.66 -2.77 0.24
C ALA A 168 12.19 -2.48 0.61
N SER A 169 11.67 -3.21 1.60
CA SER A 169 10.37 -2.98 2.23
C SER A 169 10.47 -2.49 3.69
N SER A 170 11.66 -2.60 4.29
CA SER A 170 11.97 -2.08 5.63
C SER A 170 13.19 -1.17 5.57
N TYR A 171 12.99 0.14 5.76
CA TYR A 171 14.04 1.16 5.65
C TYR A 171 13.58 2.48 6.29
N TYR A 172 14.42 3.50 6.27
CA TYR A 172 14.02 4.85 6.67
C TYR A 172 14.56 5.89 5.69
N PHE A 173 14.00 7.08 5.72
CA PHE A 173 14.56 8.27 5.08
C PHE A 173 14.50 9.46 6.02
N VAL A 174 15.26 10.50 5.70
CA VAL A 174 15.35 11.72 6.52
C VAL A 174 14.97 12.91 5.67
N VAL A 175 14.13 13.79 6.20
CA VAL A 175 13.93 15.13 5.66
C VAL A 175 14.73 16.11 6.52
N SER A 176 15.65 16.84 5.90
CA SER A 176 16.53 17.80 6.57
C SER A 176 16.13 19.21 6.20
N THR A 177 15.84 20.01 7.22
CA THR A 177 15.43 21.42 7.12
C THR A 177 16.37 22.30 7.95
N PRO A 178 16.30 23.64 7.83
CA PRO A 178 16.99 24.54 8.76
C PRO A 178 16.55 24.39 10.23
N ALA A 179 15.35 23.85 10.48
CA ALA A 179 14.81 23.66 11.83
C ALA A 179 15.26 22.34 12.47
N GLY A 180 15.73 21.37 11.69
CA GLY A 180 16.16 20.06 12.18
C GLY A 180 15.93 18.94 11.16
N ASN A 181 16.19 17.72 11.60
CA ASN A 181 15.94 16.50 10.83
C ASN A 181 14.69 15.81 11.34
N ASP A 182 13.81 15.41 10.44
CA ASP A 182 12.69 14.53 10.73
C ASP A 182 12.93 13.16 10.09
N VAL A 183 12.49 12.10 10.76
CA VAL A 183 12.79 10.72 10.39
C VAL A 183 11.52 9.98 10.05
N PHE A 184 11.52 9.31 8.91
CA PHE A 184 10.41 8.54 8.41
C PHE A 184 10.83 7.09 8.31
N ILE A 185 10.18 6.21 9.07
CA ILE A 185 10.50 4.79 9.16
C ILE A 185 9.42 4.00 8.45
N ILE A 186 9.82 3.20 7.48
CA ILE A 186 8.95 2.38 6.64
C ILE A 186 9.07 0.93 7.10
N LEU A 187 7.93 0.34 7.49
CA LEU A 187 7.85 -1.02 8.00
C LEU A 187 7.00 -1.94 7.11
N ASP A 188 7.50 -3.14 6.85
CA ASP A 188 6.81 -4.22 6.14
C ASP A 188 5.97 -5.04 7.12
N SER A 189 4.65 -4.91 7.01
CA SER A 189 3.69 -5.72 7.78
C SER A 189 2.80 -6.57 6.88
N GLY A 190 3.05 -6.62 5.56
CA GLY A 190 2.15 -7.23 4.57
C GLY A 190 1.84 -8.71 4.80
N SER A 191 2.66 -9.43 5.58
CA SER A 191 2.39 -10.83 5.93
C SER A 191 1.65 -11.04 7.25
N GLY A 192 1.00 -10.02 7.81
CA GLY A 192 0.28 -10.17 9.09
C GLY A 192 1.15 -9.99 10.34
N THR A 193 2.40 -9.53 10.18
CA THR A 193 3.42 -9.46 11.25
C THR A 193 4.58 -8.59 10.78
N LEU A 194 5.21 -7.86 11.71
CA LEU A 194 6.47 -7.16 11.50
C LEU A 194 7.66 -8.12 11.57
N GLY A 195 7.56 -9.20 12.36
CA GLY A 195 8.66 -10.12 12.59
C GLY A 195 9.71 -9.58 13.57
N SER A 196 10.43 -10.50 14.21
CA SER A 196 11.37 -10.16 15.28
C SER A 196 12.56 -9.32 14.81
N LEU A 197 13.12 -9.60 13.62
CA LEU A 197 14.32 -8.91 13.14
C LEU A 197 14.03 -7.44 12.82
N GLN A 198 12.86 -7.16 12.24
CA GLN A 198 12.43 -5.81 11.96
C GLN A 198 12.11 -5.03 13.24
N LEU A 199 11.54 -5.67 14.26
CA LEU A 199 11.30 -5.03 15.57
C LEU A 199 12.60 -4.71 16.31
N ASP A 200 13.58 -5.62 16.28
CA ASP A 200 14.91 -5.37 16.84
C ASP A 200 15.58 -4.19 16.11
N TRP A 201 15.55 -4.19 14.77
CA TRP A 201 16.06 -3.07 13.96
C TRP A 201 15.33 -1.76 14.20
N LEU A 202 14.00 -1.76 14.33
CA LEU A 202 13.22 -0.58 14.66
C LEU A 202 13.69 0.02 15.99
N THR A 203 13.95 -0.84 16.98
CA THR A 203 14.50 -0.40 18.28
C THR A 203 15.84 0.31 18.08
N GLU A 204 16.76 -0.28 17.29
CA GLU A 204 18.07 0.32 17.00
C GLU A 204 17.96 1.66 16.25
N VAL A 205 17.07 1.75 15.27
CA VAL A 205 16.82 2.99 14.51
C VAL A 205 16.29 4.08 15.43
N LEU A 206 15.27 3.78 16.24
CA LEU A 206 14.70 4.74 17.18
C LEU A 206 15.74 5.20 18.22
N GLU A 207 16.54 4.28 18.77
CA GLU A 207 17.65 4.61 19.67
C GLU A 207 18.67 5.56 19.02
N SER A 208 18.99 5.34 17.74
CA SER A 208 19.97 6.16 17.03
C SER A 208 19.49 7.59 16.78
N PHE A 209 18.17 7.78 16.61
CA PHE A 209 17.60 9.08 16.26
C PHE A 209 16.99 9.84 17.44
N HIS A 210 16.60 9.19 18.52
CA HIS A 210 15.89 9.78 19.68
C HIS A 210 16.42 11.16 20.09
N SER A 211 17.73 11.32 20.25
CA SER A 211 18.32 12.57 20.73
C SER A 211 18.48 13.67 19.67
N SER A 212 18.15 13.40 18.41
CA SER A 212 18.51 14.25 17.26
C SER A 212 17.39 14.49 16.25
N ALA A 213 16.37 13.63 16.20
CA ALA A 213 15.18 13.83 15.39
C ALA A 213 14.27 14.87 16.04
N ARG A 214 13.73 15.77 15.22
CA ARG A 214 12.69 16.71 15.64
C ARG A 214 11.33 16.02 15.65
N HIS A 215 11.00 15.29 14.58
CA HIS A 215 9.82 14.44 14.49
C HIS A 215 10.18 13.03 13.99
N ILE A 216 9.42 12.03 14.44
CA ILE A 216 9.51 10.64 13.98
C ILE A 216 8.12 10.19 13.52
N THR A 217 8.05 9.70 12.28
CA THR A 217 6.83 9.15 11.69
C THR A 217 7.11 7.73 11.21
N ILE A 218 6.22 6.79 11.58
CA ILE A 218 6.27 5.41 11.14
C ILE A 218 5.13 5.18 10.15
N ALA A 219 5.43 4.57 9.01
CA ALA A 219 4.43 4.09 8.07
C ALA A 219 4.53 2.57 7.92
N THR A 220 3.38 1.91 7.96
CA THR A 220 3.25 0.47 7.76
C THR A 220 1.89 0.18 7.13
N HIS A 221 1.64 -1.04 6.66
CA HIS A 221 0.34 -1.37 6.08
C HIS A 221 -0.72 -1.69 7.14
N LEU A 222 -0.42 -2.61 8.05
CA LEU A 222 -1.40 -3.10 9.04
C LEU A 222 -1.62 -2.13 10.20
N ASN A 223 -2.87 -2.07 10.65
CA ASN A 223 -3.28 -1.17 11.72
C ASN A 223 -2.84 -1.65 13.10
N VAL A 224 -2.44 -0.69 13.94
CA VAL A 224 -2.08 -0.91 15.35
C VAL A 224 -3.32 -1.01 16.22
N PHE A 225 -4.24 -0.07 16.04
CA PHE A 225 -5.57 -0.09 16.65
C PHE A 225 -6.60 -0.43 15.59
N LYS A 226 -7.57 -1.25 15.96
CA LYS A 226 -8.68 -1.62 15.10
C LYS A 226 -9.99 -1.31 15.80
N ASP A 227 -10.92 -0.72 15.07
CA ASP A 227 -12.31 -0.68 15.47
C ASP A 227 -13.06 -1.90 14.92
N GLY A 228 -13.53 -2.79 15.81
CA GLY A 228 -14.44 -3.90 15.46
C GLY A 228 -13.93 -5.33 15.71
N PHE A 229 -14.79 -6.30 15.40
CA PHE A 229 -14.65 -7.73 15.80
C PHE A 229 -13.96 -8.64 14.76
N GLY A 230 -13.34 -8.10 13.72
CA GLY A 230 -12.68 -8.91 12.68
C GLY A 230 -11.34 -9.48 13.16
N THR A 231 -11.21 -10.81 13.24
CA THR A 231 -10.11 -11.54 13.89
C THR A 231 -8.84 -11.77 13.05
N THR A 232 -8.72 -11.23 11.84
CA THR A 232 -7.72 -11.74 10.86
C THR A 232 -6.91 -10.68 10.10
N SER A 233 -6.86 -9.42 10.55
CA SER A 233 -6.42 -8.30 9.70
C SER A 233 -5.59 -7.23 10.43
N GLY A 234 -4.84 -7.61 11.46
CA GLY A 234 -4.01 -6.67 12.23
C GLY A 234 -2.75 -7.35 12.78
N LEU A 235 -1.85 -6.56 13.35
CA LEU A 235 -0.61 -7.08 13.92
C LEU A 235 -0.86 -8.03 15.12
N PRO A 236 0.01 -9.02 15.36
CA PRO A 236 -0.04 -9.84 16.56
C PRO A 236 0.04 -8.97 17.81
N ILE A 237 -0.75 -9.30 18.85
CA ILE A 237 -0.87 -8.43 20.04
C ILE A 237 0.47 -8.22 20.76
N GLU A 238 1.36 -9.21 20.72
CA GLU A 238 2.71 -9.10 21.26
C GLU A 238 3.52 -8.03 20.53
N GLU A 239 3.43 -7.97 19.19
CA GLU A 239 4.11 -6.97 18.38
C GLU A 239 3.49 -5.59 18.54
N VAL A 240 2.16 -5.51 18.64
CA VAL A 240 1.43 -4.27 18.99
C VAL A 240 1.97 -3.73 20.31
N ASN A 241 2.08 -4.55 21.35
CA ASN A 241 2.60 -4.11 22.65
C ASN A 241 4.04 -3.60 22.56
N VAL A 242 4.91 -4.25 21.78
CA VAL A 242 6.27 -3.79 21.54
C VAL A 242 6.26 -2.43 20.83
N LEU A 243 5.45 -2.28 19.77
CA LEU A 243 5.36 -1.05 19.00
C LEU A 243 4.83 0.11 19.87
N LEU A 244 3.77 -0.11 20.66
CA LEU A 244 3.24 0.89 21.59
C LEU A 244 4.29 1.33 22.62
N ASP A 245 5.04 0.38 23.17
CA ASP A 245 6.11 0.66 24.13
C ASP A 245 7.29 1.41 23.48
N LEU A 246 7.64 1.10 22.24
CA LEU A 246 8.64 1.85 21.47
C LEU A 246 8.15 3.28 21.17
N CYS A 247 6.93 3.44 20.64
CA CYS A 247 6.34 4.74 20.35
C CYS A 247 6.32 5.65 21.59
N ALA A 248 5.91 5.11 22.75
CA ALA A 248 5.88 5.85 23.99
C ALA A 248 7.29 6.20 24.53
N ARG A 249 8.27 5.29 24.39
CA ARG A 249 9.65 5.50 24.88
C ARG A 249 10.46 6.48 24.05
N TYR A 250 10.21 6.54 22.75
CA TYR A 250 10.96 7.35 21.80
C TYR A 250 10.16 8.54 21.24
N GLU A 251 8.99 8.82 21.84
CA GLU A 251 8.13 9.97 21.53
C GLU A 251 7.81 10.07 20.02
N VAL A 252 7.40 8.96 19.41
CA VAL A 252 6.99 8.91 17.99
C VAL A 252 5.74 9.77 17.79
N ASP A 253 5.72 10.68 16.82
CA ASP A 253 4.59 11.59 16.58
C ASP A 253 3.42 10.89 15.88
N TYR A 254 3.73 10.05 14.88
CA TYR A 254 2.74 9.41 14.01
C TYR A 254 3.08 7.94 13.72
N VAL A 255 2.06 7.08 13.75
CA VAL A 255 2.06 5.76 13.14
C VAL A 255 0.90 5.69 12.15
N ILE A 256 1.21 5.48 10.87
CA ILE A 256 0.27 5.58 9.76
C ILE A 256 0.10 4.20 9.12
N GLY A 257 -1.15 3.76 9.02
CA GLY A 257 -1.62 2.49 8.47
C GLY A 257 -2.66 2.66 7.37
N GLY A 258 -3.05 1.56 6.73
CA GLY A 258 -4.10 1.47 5.72
C GLY A 258 -5.00 0.26 5.98
N HIS A 259 -5.17 -0.62 4.99
CA HIS A 259 -5.72 -1.98 5.14
C HIS A 259 -7.21 -2.12 5.45
N ASP A 260 -7.76 -1.35 6.40
CA ASP A 260 -9.16 -1.49 6.81
C ASP A 260 -10.12 -0.70 5.90
N HIS A 261 -9.60 0.14 4.98
CA HIS A 261 -10.37 1.00 4.06
C HIS A 261 -11.41 1.89 4.78
N ASP A 262 -11.14 2.20 6.04
CA ASP A 262 -12.02 2.99 6.89
C ASP A 262 -11.15 3.84 7.80
N ARG A 263 -11.12 5.15 7.54
CA ARG A 263 -10.30 6.08 8.31
C ARG A 263 -10.64 6.00 9.79
N ASN A 264 -9.57 5.94 10.59
CA ASN A 264 -9.66 6.08 12.03
C ASN A 264 -8.46 6.88 12.55
N GLU A 265 -8.71 7.69 13.57
CA GLU A 265 -7.69 8.48 14.24
C GLU A 265 -7.78 8.20 15.72
N SER A 266 -6.66 7.79 16.31
CA SER A 266 -6.55 7.48 17.74
C SER A 266 -5.28 8.07 18.30
N GLU A 267 -5.37 8.67 19.49
CA GLU A 267 -4.22 9.23 20.20
C GLU A 267 -3.89 8.35 21.42
N LEU A 268 -2.64 7.95 21.57
CA LEU A 268 -2.14 7.30 22.78
C LEU A 268 -0.77 7.86 23.15
N GLY A 269 -0.71 8.58 24.28
CA GLY A 269 0.52 9.25 24.70
C GLY A 269 0.88 10.37 23.72
N PRO A 270 2.14 10.47 23.27
CA PRO A 270 2.54 11.49 22.29
C PRO A 270 2.19 11.12 20.84
N THR A 271 1.70 9.89 20.60
CA THR A 271 1.60 9.31 19.27
C THR A 271 0.17 9.34 18.74
N ASN A 272 0.02 9.85 17.52
CA ASN A 272 -1.18 9.73 16.71
C ASN A 272 -1.11 8.46 15.86
N TYR A 273 -2.11 7.62 15.97
CA TYR A 273 -2.28 6.40 15.19
C TYR A 273 -3.38 6.65 14.17
N ILE A 274 -3.01 6.61 12.90
CA ILE A 274 -3.91 6.90 11.78
C ILE A 274 -4.09 5.65 10.95
N ILE A 275 -5.34 5.30 10.69
CA ILE A 275 -5.77 4.41 9.61
C ILE A 275 -6.26 5.33 8.49
N MET A 276 -5.70 5.20 7.29
CA MET A 276 -6.13 5.98 6.13
C MET A 276 -7.37 5.37 5.46
N ASP A 277 -8.13 6.22 4.75
CA ASP A 277 -9.06 5.74 3.74
C ASP A 277 -8.24 5.08 2.59
N GLN A 278 -8.92 4.30 1.75
CA GLN A 278 -8.38 3.77 0.51
C GLN A 278 -8.10 4.87 -0.53
N CYS A 279 -7.25 4.57 -1.51
CA CYS A 279 -6.97 5.43 -2.65
C CYS A 279 -7.25 4.66 -3.96
N HIS A 280 -8.52 4.24 -4.13
CA HIS A 280 -8.90 3.23 -5.11
C HIS A 280 -10.01 3.72 -6.04
N ASP A 281 -9.79 3.60 -7.36
CA ASP A 281 -10.70 4.10 -8.41
C ASP A 281 -12.12 3.52 -8.34
N ASP A 282 -12.29 2.32 -7.77
CA ASP A 282 -13.57 1.60 -7.73
C ASP A 282 -14.37 1.84 -6.42
N GLU A 283 -13.86 2.67 -5.51
CA GLU A 283 -14.45 2.89 -4.18
C GLU A 283 -14.69 4.38 -3.89
N ASP A 284 -15.92 4.68 -3.42
CA ASP A 284 -16.28 6.01 -2.93
C ASP A 284 -15.55 6.31 -1.61
N GLY A 285 -15.30 7.59 -1.32
CA GLY A 285 -14.65 8.03 -0.08
C GLY A 285 -13.13 8.01 -0.12
N SER A 286 -12.54 7.80 -1.30
CA SER A 286 -11.08 7.79 -1.46
C SER A 286 -10.45 9.12 -1.05
N SER A 287 -9.33 9.04 -0.32
CA SER A 287 -8.62 10.20 0.20
C SER A 287 -7.13 9.95 0.35
N TYR A 288 -6.36 11.02 0.52
CA TYR A 288 -4.97 10.94 0.98
C TYR A 288 -4.75 11.83 2.21
N LEU A 289 -3.77 11.44 3.02
CA LEU A 289 -3.34 12.18 4.20
C LEU A 289 -2.19 13.11 3.83
N GLU A 290 -2.26 14.38 4.22
CA GLU A 290 -1.14 15.32 4.15
C GLU A 290 -0.74 15.70 5.59
N ILE A 291 0.52 15.45 5.95
CA ILE A 291 1.08 15.91 7.23
C ILE A 291 2.00 17.09 6.95
N ASN A 292 1.70 18.22 7.59
CA ASN A 292 2.48 19.45 7.54
C ASN A 292 3.44 19.48 8.74
N TYR A 293 4.74 19.41 8.45
CA TYR A 293 5.83 19.45 9.41
C TYR A 293 6.36 20.88 9.52
N GLY A 294 5.83 21.63 10.48
CA GLY A 294 6.24 23.01 10.74
C GLY A 294 7.37 23.13 11.76
N SER A 295 7.98 24.31 11.83
CA SER A 295 8.98 24.62 12.87
C SER A 295 8.45 24.59 14.32
N GLU A 296 7.16 24.87 14.54
CA GLU A 296 6.54 24.94 15.88
C GLU A 296 5.43 23.91 16.12
N SER A 297 4.86 23.33 15.06
CA SER A 297 3.74 22.39 15.15
C SER A 297 3.72 21.42 13.99
N ILE A 298 3.22 20.22 14.25
CA ILE A 298 2.91 19.20 13.25
C ILE A 298 1.39 19.01 13.22
N ASN A 299 0.78 19.11 12.05
CA ASN A 299 -0.67 18.94 11.88
C ASN A 299 -0.93 18.13 10.62
N HIS A 300 -2.06 17.44 10.58
CA HIS A 300 -2.43 16.63 9.42
C HIS A 300 -3.86 16.96 8.96
N ASP A 301 -4.08 16.78 7.66
CA ASP A 301 -5.35 16.99 6.99
C ASP A 301 -5.62 15.83 6.02
N PHE A 302 -6.89 15.46 5.85
CA PHE A 302 -7.32 14.50 4.84
C PHE A 302 -7.89 15.23 3.62
N HIS A 303 -7.47 14.81 2.44
CA HIS A 303 -7.86 15.40 1.17
C HIS A 303 -8.66 14.37 0.37
N SER A 304 -9.95 14.65 0.20
CA SER A 304 -10.82 13.83 -0.66
C SER A 304 -10.40 13.94 -2.12
N LEU A 305 -10.51 12.82 -2.84
CA LEU A 305 -10.15 12.71 -4.25
C LEU A 305 -11.36 12.82 -5.20
N GLU A 306 -12.57 13.00 -4.66
CA GLU A 306 -13.84 13.22 -5.39
C GLU A 306 -14.10 14.69 -5.81
#